data_AF-A0A1F2P4N9-F1
#
_entry.id   AF-A0A1F2P4N9-F1
#
_cell.length_a   1.000
_cell.length_b   1.000
_cell.length_c   1.000
_cell.angle_alpha   90.00
_cell.angle_beta   90.00
_cell.angle_gamma   90.00
#
_symmetry.space_group_name_H-M   'P 1'
#
loop_
_entity.id
_entity.type
_entity.pdbx_description
1 polymer ?
#
loop_
_entity_poly.entity_id
_entity_poly.type
_entity_poly.pdbx_seq_one_letter_code
_entity_poly.pdbx_strand_id
1 'polypeptide(L)'
;MSHLPVLVEVVIYIHDSQKGGFTREEVIDSTRLSPEEVDETLNLMIEKGLLKVFGNRFFRTPAFDEIAPKLISIYSDLRGERSIELALRGALSLYSPLREDMLKRAMLDLGFSAEEFDDLLIADIQKGYIRRVRAVHVGKIRSGSRLLPVGFYADLDLDVRPFLEGFLEYYRRIGFIEEIFEEVLLIGRYPPEIARPAREYIKNERVEVRNQLRLSSPPIFTSPPFLSLTSL
;
A
#
# COMPACT_ATOMS: atom_id res chain seq x y z
N MET A 1 -10.24 12.75 -2.78
CA MET A 1 -9.29 12.81 -3.90
C MET A 1 -8.26 13.86 -3.53
N SER A 2 -7.00 13.49 -3.32
CA SER A 2 -5.94 14.48 -3.15
C SER A 2 -5.61 15.03 -4.53
N HIS A 3 -6.31 16.09 -4.93
CA HIS A 3 -6.08 16.75 -6.21
C HIS A 3 -4.67 17.31 -6.24
N LEU A 4 -3.94 17.02 -7.31
CA LEU A 4 -2.72 17.77 -7.61
C LEU A 4 -3.15 19.22 -7.85
N PRO A 5 -2.29 20.22 -7.57
CA PRO A 5 -2.59 21.58 -7.98
C PRO A 5 -2.87 21.61 -9.49
N VAL A 6 -3.88 22.37 -9.90
CA VAL A 6 -4.31 22.54 -11.31
C VAL A 6 -3.11 22.76 -12.24
N LEU A 7 -2.18 23.62 -11.83
CA LEU A 7 -0.93 23.89 -12.55
C LEU A 7 -0.11 22.62 -12.84
N VAL A 8 0.00 21.72 -11.87
CA VAL A 8 0.79 20.49 -12.00
C VAL A 8 0.12 19.51 -12.94
N GLU A 9 -1.21 19.36 -12.88
CA GLU A 9 -1.95 18.49 -13.81
C GLU A 9 -1.80 18.96 -15.26
N VAL A 10 -1.89 20.27 -15.49
CA VAL A 10 -1.65 20.86 -16.82
C VAL A 10 -0.20 20.70 -17.25
N VAL A 11 0.77 20.90 -16.36
CA VAL A 11 2.20 20.73 -16.67
C VAL A 11 2.53 19.28 -17.04
N ILE A 12 2.00 18.29 -16.31
CA ILE A 12 2.19 16.86 -16.62
C ILE A 12 1.66 16.56 -18.02
N TYR A 13 0.43 16.98 -18.32
CA TYR A 13 -0.16 16.78 -19.64
C TYR A 13 0.72 17.35 -20.77
N ILE A 14 1.17 18.60 -20.61
CA ILE A 14 1.98 19.28 -21.62
C ILE A 14 3.36 18.62 -21.77
N HIS A 15 3.96 18.17 -20.68
CA HIS A 15 5.26 17.50 -20.67
C HIS A 15 5.21 16.13 -21.37
N ASP A 16 4.18 15.33 -21.08
CA ASP A 16 3.98 14.00 -21.66
C ASP A 16 3.50 14.05 -23.12
N SER A 17 2.91 15.18 -23.54
CA SER A 17 2.50 15.40 -24.92
C SER A 17 3.73 15.51 -25.83
N GLN A 18 4.00 14.44 -26.58
CA GLN A 18 5.03 14.43 -27.63
C GLN A 18 4.64 15.27 -28.87
N LYS A 19 3.46 15.91 -28.86
CA LYS A 19 3.01 16.77 -29.96
C LYS A 19 3.81 18.08 -29.96
N GLY A 20 4.17 18.55 -31.15
CA GLY A 20 4.84 19.84 -31.35
C GLY A 20 4.00 21.08 -31.05
N GLY A 21 2.82 20.92 -30.43
CA GLY A 21 1.90 21.97 -29.99
C GLY A 21 0.53 21.38 -29.66
N PHE A 22 -0.26 22.04 -28.84
CA PHE A 22 -1.55 21.55 -28.32
C PHE A 22 -2.61 22.67 -28.29
N THR A 23 -3.89 22.32 -28.22
CA THR A 23 -4.98 23.29 -28.02
C THR A 23 -5.51 23.28 -26.60
N ARG A 24 -6.26 24.32 -26.25
CA ARG A 24 -6.95 24.45 -24.96
C ARG A 24 -7.91 23.27 -24.72
N GLU A 25 -8.69 22.93 -25.75
CA GLU A 25 -9.66 21.83 -25.70
C GLU A 25 -8.97 20.49 -25.44
N GLU A 26 -7.81 20.25 -26.07
CA GLU A 26 -7.03 19.04 -25.83
C GLU A 26 -6.56 18.91 -24.36
N VAL A 27 -6.29 20.03 -23.68
CA VAL A 27 -5.94 20.04 -22.25
C VAL A 27 -7.18 19.72 -21.41
N ILE A 28 -8.30 20.42 -21.63
CA ILE A 28 -9.56 20.24 -20.88
C ILE A 28 -10.04 18.78 -20.96
N ASP A 29 -10.07 18.23 -22.17
CA ASP A 29 -10.54 16.85 -22.41
C ASP A 29 -9.68 15.81 -21.69
N SER A 30 -8.39 16.11 -21.48
CA SER A 30 -7.43 15.19 -20.88
C SER A 30 -7.35 15.27 -19.36
N THR A 31 -7.50 16.47 -18.77
CA THR A 31 -7.29 16.70 -17.34
C THR A 31 -8.60 16.69 -16.54
N ARG A 32 -9.76 16.73 -17.20
CA ARG A 32 -11.09 16.88 -16.56
C ARG A 32 -11.23 18.11 -15.66
N LEU A 33 -10.34 19.09 -15.83
CA LEU A 33 -10.38 20.38 -15.15
C LEU A 33 -11.48 21.26 -15.74
N SER A 34 -11.95 22.25 -14.98
CA SER A 34 -12.89 23.21 -15.50
C SER A 34 -12.24 24.05 -16.61
N PRO A 35 -13.01 24.55 -17.59
CA PRO A 35 -12.46 25.40 -18.65
C PRO A 35 -11.79 26.67 -18.08
N GLU A 36 -12.30 27.20 -16.98
CA GLU A 36 -11.78 28.38 -16.28
C GLU A 36 -10.42 28.09 -15.64
N GLU A 37 -10.28 26.95 -14.95
CA GLU A 37 -9.03 26.51 -14.32
C GLU A 37 -7.91 26.31 -15.35
N VAL A 38 -8.25 25.73 -16.51
CA VAL A 38 -7.30 25.56 -17.62
C VAL A 38 -6.90 26.91 -18.19
N ASP A 39 -7.84 27.84 -18.39
CA ASP A 39 -7.55 29.17 -18.92
C ASP A 39 -6.62 29.97 -18.01
N GLU A 40 -6.92 30.04 -16.72
CA GLU A 40 -6.08 30.71 -15.74
C GLU A 40 -4.66 30.14 -15.73
N THR A 41 -4.54 28.82 -15.79
CA THR A 41 -3.25 28.13 -15.79
C THR A 41 -2.45 28.38 -17.07
N LEU A 42 -3.08 28.25 -18.24
CA LEU A 42 -2.41 28.51 -19.52
C LEU A 42 -1.98 29.98 -19.63
N ASN A 43 -2.83 30.93 -19.21
CA ASN A 43 -2.49 32.35 -19.19
C ASN A 43 -1.30 32.63 -18.28
N LEU A 44 -1.30 32.08 -17.06
CA LEU A 44 -0.16 32.20 -16.14
C LEU A 44 1.13 31.65 -16.78
N MET A 45 1.07 30.51 -17.45
CA MET A 45 2.24 29.91 -18.11
C MET A 45 2.74 30.75 -19.30
N ILE A 46 1.85 31.44 -20.01
CA ILE A 46 2.22 32.40 -21.07
C ILE A 46 2.87 33.65 -20.46
N GLU A 47 2.28 34.21 -19.40
CA GLU A 47 2.83 35.37 -18.70
C GLU A 47 4.24 35.11 -18.15
N LYS A 48 4.49 33.87 -17.69
CA LYS A 48 5.82 33.44 -17.23
C LYS A 48 6.77 33.01 -18.35
N GLY A 49 6.34 33.09 -19.62
CA GLY A 49 7.17 32.75 -20.78
C GLY A 49 7.43 31.25 -20.95
N LEU A 50 6.67 30.39 -20.29
CA LEU A 50 6.75 28.93 -20.40
C LEU A 50 6.08 28.42 -21.67
N LEU A 51 5.05 29.13 -22.14
CA LEU A 51 4.33 28.80 -23.36
C LEU A 51 4.36 29.97 -24.35
N LYS A 52 4.30 29.64 -25.65
CA LYS A 52 4.04 30.59 -26.74
C LYS A 52 2.77 30.20 -27.48
N VAL A 53 2.04 31.20 -27.95
CA VAL A 53 0.79 30.99 -28.72
C VAL A 53 1.03 31.35 -30.17
N PHE A 54 0.68 30.43 -31.07
CA PHE A 54 0.61 30.70 -32.51
C PHE A 54 -0.75 30.23 -33.04
N GLY A 55 -1.60 31.18 -33.43
CA GLY A 55 -2.99 30.89 -33.77
C GLY A 55 -3.76 30.39 -32.55
N ASN A 56 -4.37 29.20 -32.67
CA ASN A 56 -5.11 28.53 -31.59
C ASN A 56 -4.29 27.43 -30.89
N ARG A 57 -2.98 27.36 -31.13
CA ARG A 57 -2.10 26.33 -30.56
C ARG A 57 -1.06 26.94 -29.62
N PHE A 58 -0.80 26.22 -28.54
CA PHE A 58 0.22 26.50 -27.55
C PHE A 58 1.45 25.64 -27.83
N PHE A 59 2.63 26.21 -27.62
CA PHE A 59 3.94 25.61 -27.88
C PHE A 59 4.82 25.78 -26.66
N ARG A 60 5.55 24.71 -26.30
CA ARG A 60 6.52 24.72 -25.22
C ARG A 60 7.69 25.64 -25.57
N THR A 61 8.18 26.39 -24.59
CA THR A 61 9.47 27.08 -24.69
C THR A 61 10.56 26.24 -24.02
N PRO A 62 11.85 26.49 -24.31
CA PRO A 62 12.94 25.83 -23.59
C PRO A 62 12.87 26.02 -22.07
N ALA A 63 12.31 27.14 -21.59
CA ALA A 63 12.11 27.39 -20.17
C ALA A 63 11.09 26.44 -19.53
N PHE A 64 10.03 26.06 -20.28
CA PHE A 64 9.11 25.03 -19.82
C PHE A 64 9.80 23.67 -19.71
N ASP A 65 10.59 23.28 -20.71
CA ASP A 65 11.28 21.99 -20.69
C ASP A 65 12.33 21.89 -19.56
N GLU A 66 12.87 23.02 -19.10
CA GLU A 66 13.77 23.07 -17.94
C GLU A 66 13.04 22.96 -16.59
N ILE A 67 11.89 23.63 -16.46
CA ILE A 67 11.17 23.77 -15.18
C ILE A 67 10.19 22.61 -14.94
N ALA A 68 9.53 22.12 -16.00
CA ALA A 68 8.51 21.09 -15.89
C ALA A 68 9.01 19.81 -15.18
N PRO A 69 10.19 19.23 -15.51
CA PRO A 69 10.69 18.05 -14.81
C PRO A 69 10.91 18.28 -13.31
N LYS A 70 11.43 19.45 -12.92
CA LYS A 70 11.67 19.82 -11.52
C LYS A 70 10.36 20.00 -10.75
N LEU A 71 9.35 20.60 -11.38
CA LEU A 71 8.04 20.76 -10.76
C LEU A 71 7.34 19.41 -10.63
N ILE A 72 7.38 18.57 -11.67
CA ILE A 72 6.81 17.23 -11.64
C ILE A 72 7.49 16.39 -10.55
N SER A 73 8.82 16.46 -10.41
CA SER A 73 9.54 15.66 -9.40
C SER A 73 9.10 15.97 -7.98
N ILE A 74 8.94 17.25 -7.63
CA ILE A 74 8.48 17.67 -6.29
C ILE A 74 7.12 17.03 -5.93
N TYR A 75 6.20 17.00 -6.90
CA TYR A 75 4.87 16.44 -6.68
C TYR A 75 4.81 14.92 -6.88
N SER A 76 5.71 14.33 -7.67
CA SER A 76 5.86 12.88 -7.76
C SER A 76 6.45 12.29 -6.50
N ASP A 77 7.39 12.98 -5.85
CA ASP A 77 8.00 12.55 -4.58
C ASP A 77 6.97 12.61 -3.45
N LEU A 78 6.19 13.69 -3.38
CA LEU A 78 5.06 13.82 -2.45
C LEU A 78 3.95 12.78 -2.71
N ARG A 79 3.76 12.37 -3.97
CA ARG A 79 2.82 11.29 -4.35
C ARG A 79 3.41 9.92 -4.03
N GLY A 80 4.70 9.72 -4.26
CA GLY A 80 5.46 8.49 -4.02
C GLY A 80 5.47 8.12 -2.54
N GLU A 81 5.95 9.02 -1.69
CA GLU A 81 5.98 8.85 -0.23
C GLU A 81 4.58 8.60 0.33
N ARG A 82 3.57 9.40 -0.07
CA ARG A 82 2.18 9.16 0.36
C ARG A 82 1.60 7.87 -0.21
N SER A 83 2.01 7.43 -1.40
CA SER A 83 1.46 6.23 -2.04
C SER A 83 2.00 4.94 -1.44
N ILE A 84 3.28 4.86 -1.08
CA ILE A 84 3.83 3.68 -0.41
C ILE A 84 3.25 3.54 1.00
N GLU A 85 3.10 4.66 1.73
CA GLU A 85 2.42 4.66 3.03
C GLU A 85 0.98 4.16 2.92
N LEU A 86 0.19 4.69 2.00
CA LEU A 86 -1.19 4.25 1.79
C LEU A 86 -1.25 2.79 1.32
N ALA A 87 -0.30 2.34 0.50
CA ALA A 87 -0.24 0.97 0.01
C ALA A 87 0.07 -0.02 1.14
N LEU A 88 1.16 0.20 1.87
CA LEU A 88 1.62 -0.68 2.95
C LEU A 88 0.61 -0.72 4.10
N ARG A 89 0.15 0.44 4.55
CA ARG A 89 -0.82 0.55 5.65
C ARG A 89 -2.17 -0.01 5.23
N GLY A 90 -2.57 0.18 3.97
CA GLY A 90 -3.80 -0.36 3.41
C GLY A 90 -3.77 -1.87 3.31
N ALA A 91 -2.67 -2.45 2.82
CA ALA A 91 -2.42 -3.88 2.75
C ALA A 91 -2.58 -4.53 4.13
N LEU A 92 -1.84 -4.06 5.12
CA LEU A 92 -1.91 -4.58 6.47
C LEU A 92 -3.28 -4.30 7.14
N SER A 93 -3.93 -3.17 6.86
CA SER A 93 -5.28 -2.89 7.40
C SER A 93 -6.39 -3.79 6.84
N LEU A 94 -6.18 -4.40 5.66
CA LEU A 94 -7.16 -5.30 5.03
C LEU A 94 -6.86 -6.77 5.29
N TYR A 95 -5.57 -7.12 5.33
CA TYR A 95 -5.13 -8.50 5.19
C TYR A 95 -4.23 -8.98 6.32
N SER A 96 -4.06 -8.21 7.40
CA SER A 96 -3.32 -8.67 8.57
C SER A 96 -3.90 -9.97 9.13
N PRO A 97 -3.05 -10.93 9.54
CA PRO A 97 -1.58 -10.90 9.45
C PRO A 97 -1.05 -11.11 8.03
N LEU A 98 0.15 -10.59 7.71
CA LEU A 98 0.84 -10.83 6.43
C LEU A 98 2.30 -11.24 6.63
N ARG A 99 2.84 -12.07 5.73
CA ARG A 99 4.28 -12.30 5.68
C ARG A 99 5.02 -11.06 5.15
N GLU A 100 6.16 -10.75 5.76
CA GLU A 100 6.98 -9.59 5.41
C GLU A 100 7.52 -9.66 3.98
N ASP A 101 8.01 -10.83 3.54
CA ASP A 101 8.54 -11.04 2.19
C ASP A 101 7.47 -10.86 1.10
N MET A 102 6.25 -11.32 1.36
CA MET A 102 5.12 -11.16 0.45
C MET A 102 4.64 -9.72 0.39
N LEU A 103 4.60 -9.03 1.54
CA LEU A 103 4.29 -7.60 1.58
C LEU A 103 5.36 -6.79 0.82
N LYS A 104 6.64 -7.09 1.04
CA LYS A 104 7.77 -6.47 0.33
C LYS A 104 7.65 -6.67 -1.17
N ARG A 105 7.45 -7.92 -1.61
CA ARG A 105 7.27 -8.24 -3.04
C ARG A 105 6.11 -7.46 -3.66
N ALA A 106 4.97 -7.38 -2.97
CA ALA A 106 3.83 -6.62 -3.45
C ALA A 106 4.11 -5.11 -3.57
N MET A 107 4.96 -4.54 -2.71
CA MET A 107 5.38 -3.13 -2.83
C MET A 107 6.37 -2.93 -3.99
N LEU A 108 7.30 -3.86 -4.19
CA LEU A 108 8.21 -3.84 -5.34
C LEU A 108 7.46 -3.95 -6.67
N ASP A 109 6.44 -4.80 -6.74
CA ASP A 109 5.56 -4.96 -7.93
C ASP A 109 4.78 -3.66 -8.24
N LEU A 110 4.59 -2.77 -7.26
CA LEU A 110 4.01 -1.43 -7.44
C LEU A 110 5.01 -0.39 -7.92
N GLY A 111 6.28 -0.76 -8.08
CA GLY A 111 7.36 0.13 -8.51
C GLY A 111 8.05 0.89 -7.37
N PHE A 112 7.76 0.55 -6.11
CA PHE A 112 8.49 1.10 -4.95
C PHE A 112 9.85 0.43 -4.79
N SER A 113 10.82 1.15 -4.24
CA SER A 113 12.13 0.58 -3.95
C SER A 113 12.09 -0.29 -2.68
N ALA A 114 13.08 -1.19 -2.58
CA ALA A 114 13.25 -2.01 -1.38
C ALA A 114 13.61 -1.16 -0.14
N GLU A 115 14.36 -0.08 -0.35
CA GLU A 115 14.81 0.84 0.68
C GLU A 115 13.63 1.62 1.27
N GLU A 116 12.78 2.21 0.43
CA GLU A 116 11.56 2.91 0.88
C GLU A 116 10.63 1.98 1.68
N PHE A 117 10.50 0.72 1.25
CA PHE A 117 9.72 -0.28 1.98
C PHE A 117 10.30 -0.56 3.36
N ASP A 118 11.62 -0.82 3.43
CA ASP A 118 12.29 -1.19 4.67
C ASP A 118 12.25 -0.02 5.67
N ASP A 119 12.51 1.21 5.21
CA ASP A 119 12.47 2.42 6.03
C ASP A 119 11.06 2.67 6.61
N LEU A 120 10.04 2.57 5.77
CA LEU A 120 8.65 2.75 6.23
C LEU A 120 8.23 1.64 7.20
N LEU A 121 8.61 0.38 6.92
CA LEU A 121 8.30 -0.75 7.80
C LEU A 121 8.93 -0.56 9.17
N ILE A 122 10.21 -0.17 9.22
CA ILE A 122 10.93 0.13 10.47
C ILE A 122 10.24 1.27 11.22
N ALA A 123 9.90 2.36 10.53
CA ALA A 123 9.25 3.51 11.13
C ALA A 123 7.88 3.16 11.73
N ASP A 124 7.05 2.40 11.03
CA ASP A 124 5.72 2.02 11.52
C ASP A 124 5.79 0.95 12.64
N ILE A 125 6.84 0.12 12.70
CA ILE A 125 7.13 -0.74 13.86
C ILE A 125 7.53 0.10 15.08
N GLN A 126 8.41 1.09 14.92
CA GLN A 126 8.83 1.97 16.01
C GLN A 126 7.66 2.79 16.58
N LYS A 127 6.70 3.18 15.74
CA LYS A 127 5.46 3.85 16.14
C LYS A 127 4.44 2.91 16.81
N GLY A 128 4.71 1.60 16.83
CA GLY A 128 3.78 0.59 17.35
C GLY A 128 2.58 0.31 16.46
N TYR A 129 2.58 0.81 15.22
CA TYR A 129 1.51 0.56 14.24
C TYR A 129 1.64 -0.82 13.59
N ILE A 130 2.83 -1.41 13.60
CA ILE A 130 3.06 -2.76 13.12
C ILE A 130 3.73 -3.56 14.24
N ARG A 131 3.23 -4.77 14.47
CA ARG A 131 3.85 -5.73 15.37
C ARG A 131 4.34 -6.93 14.58
N ARG A 132 5.60 -7.33 14.80
CA ARG A 132 6.10 -8.64 14.38
C ARG A 132 5.70 -9.69 15.40
N VAL A 133 5.06 -10.75 14.96
CA VAL A 133 4.61 -11.87 15.81
C VAL A 133 5.11 -13.19 15.23
N ARG A 134 5.32 -14.17 16.11
CA ARG A 134 5.53 -15.56 15.73
C ARG A 134 4.17 -16.23 15.54
N ALA A 135 3.91 -16.69 14.33
CA ALA A 135 2.83 -17.64 14.06
C ALA A 135 3.35 -19.05 14.31
N VAL A 136 2.76 -19.75 15.28
CA VAL A 136 3.06 -21.15 15.57
C VAL A 136 1.90 -21.99 15.04
N HIS A 137 2.10 -22.63 13.88
CA HIS A 137 1.20 -23.65 13.38
C HIS A 137 1.54 -24.98 14.04
N VAL A 138 0.54 -25.67 14.56
CA VAL A 138 0.73 -26.92 15.31
C VAL A 138 0.23 -28.12 14.51
N GLY A 139 -0.76 -27.90 13.64
CA GLY A 139 -1.34 -28.96 12.82
C GLY A 139 -2.77 -28.66 12.40
N LYS A 140 -3.56 -29.70 12.11
CA LYS A 140 -4.91 -29.56 11.56
C LYS A 140 -5.95 -30.41 12.31
N ILE A 141 -7.14 -29.85 12.52
CA ILE A 141 -8.31 -30.58 13.00
C ILE A 141 -9.36 -30.74 11.91
N ARG A 142 -10.08 -31.86 11.96
CA ARG A 142 -11.21 -32.09 11.07
C ARG A 142 -12.48 -31.49 11.67
N SER A 143 -13.07 -30.52 10.98
CA SER A 143 -14.39 -29.96 11.29
C SER A 143 -15.32 -30.22 10.10
N GLY A 144 -16.20 -31.21 10.26
CA GLY A 144 -16.99 -31.77 9.15
C GLY A 144 -16.10 -32.33 8.03
N SER A 145 -16.22 -31.75 6.83
CA SER A 145 -15.40 -32.11 5.66
C SER A 145 -14.11 -31.28 5.50
N ARG A 146 -13.87 -30.29 6.36
CA ARG A 146 -12.74 -29.36 6.25
C ARG A 146 -11.65 -29.68 7.26
N LEU A 147 -10.39 -29.49 6.85
CA LEU A 147 -9.25 -29.42 7.76
C LEU A 147 -9.02 -27.95 8.12
N LEU A 148 -9.11 -27.63 9.41
CA LEU A 148 -8.86 -26.30 9.93
C LEU A 148 -7.45 -26.25 10.52
N PRO A 149 -6.61 -25.28 10.12
CA PRO A 149 -5.29 -25.10 10.70
C PRO A 149 -5.43 -24.63 12.15
N VAL A 150 -4.61 -25.20 13.01
CA VAL A 150 -4.62 -24.93 14.44
C VAL A 150 -3.25 -24.40 14.84
N GLY A 151 -3.26 -23.33 15.62
CA GLY A 151 -2.06 -22.64 16.03
C GLY A 151 -2.39 -21.44 16.90
N PHE A 152 -1.36 -20.64 17.17
CA PHE A 152 -1.47 -19.42 17.93
C PHE A 152 -0.42 -18.40 17.48
N TYR A 153 -0.66 -17.14 17.84
CA TYR A 153 0.31 -16.06 17.67
C TYR A 153 0.95 -15.78 19.02
N ALA A 154 2.27 -15.58 19.02
CA ALA A 154 3.05 -15.24 20.19
C ALA A 154 4.00 -14.10 19.88
N ASP A 155 4.42 -13.39 20.92
CA ASP A 155 5.49 -12.42 20.78
C ASP A 155 6.83 -13.12 20.48
N LEU A 156 7.72 -12.42 19.79
CA LEU A 156 8.97 -13.02 19.30
C LEU A 156 9.91 -13.43 20.45
N ASP A 157 9.84 -12.75 21.58
CA ASP A 157 10.62 -12.97 22.79
C ASP A 157 9.97 -13.96 23.77
N LEU A 158 8.72 -14.36 23.54
CA LEU A 158 8.03 -15.33 24.38
C LEU A 158 8.56 -16.75 24.12
N ASP A 159 8.91 -17.46 25.19
CA ASP A 159 9.14 -18.90 25.12
C ASP A 159 7.81 -19.63 24.94
N VAL A 160 7.59 -20.13 23.73
CA VAL A 160 6.37 -20.82 23.32
C VAL A 160 6.39 -22.32 23.64
N ARG A 161 7.53 -22.89 24.08
CA ARG A 161 7.66 -24.33 24.31
C ARG A 161 6.66 -24.88 25.35
N PRO A 162 6.47 -24.24 26.53
CA PRO A 162 5.51 -24.73 27.52
C PRO A 162 4.07 -24.72 26.99
N PHE A 163 3.72 -23.70 26.19
CA PHE A 163 2.41 -23.60 25.56
C PHE A 163 2.20 -24.69 24.52
N LEU A 164 3.21 -24.92 23.68
CA LEU A 164 3.18 -25.92 22.61
C LEU A 164 3.03 -27.34 23.16
N GLU A 165 3.70 -27.67 24.26
CA GLU A 165 3.59 -28.99 24.90
C GLU A 165 2.16 -29.27 25.40
N GLY A 166 1.56 -28.33 26.13
CA GLY A 166 0.17 -28.44 26.57
C GLY A 166 -0.82 -28.47 25.41
N PHE A 167 -0.53 -27.73 24.34
CA PHE A 167 -1.31 -27.72 23.10
C PHE A 167 -1.31 -29.10 22.43
N LEU A 168 -0.12 -29.67 22.20
CA LEU A 168 0.04 -30.97 21.55
C LEU A 168 -0.59 -32.10 22.36
N GLU A 169 -0.47 -32.07 23.69
CA GLU A 169 -1.09 -33.07 24.55
C GLU A 169 -2.62 -33.10 24.39
N TYR A 170 -3.26 -31.93 24.34
CA TYR A 170 -4.69 -31.81 24.10
C TYR A 170 -5.10 -32.38 22.73
N TYR A 171 -4.37 -31.99 21.66
CA TYR A 171 -4.76 -32.33 20.30
C TYR A 171 -4.43 -33.78 19.90
N ARG A 172 -3.37 -34.38 20.45
CA ARG A 172 -3.07 -35.82 20.27
C ARG A 172 -4.25 -36.73 20.65
N ARG A 173 -5.03 -36.33 21.64
CA ARG A 173 -6.17 -37.10 22.16
C ARG A 173 -7.38 -37.12 21.23
N ILE A 174 -7.44 -36.26 20.21
CA ILE A 174 -8.63 -36.07 19.36
C ILE A 174 -8.41 -36.38 17.87
N GLY A 175 -7.36 -37.13 17.51
CA GLY A 175 -7.13 -37.58 16.12
C GLY A 175 -6.50 -36.51 15.21
N PHE A 176 -5.63 -35.69 15.79
CA PHE A 176 -4.92 -34.57 15.16
C PHE A 176 -3.80 -35.02 14.21
N ILE A 177 -3.59 -34.24 13.14
CA ILE A 177 -2.41 -34.37 12.27
C ILE A 177 -1.40 -33.33 12.74
N GLU A 178 -0.32 -33.78 13.36
CA GLU A 178 0.77 -32.94 13.85
C GLU A 178 1.62 -32.43 12.69
N GLU A 179 1.64 -31.10 12.52
CA GLU A 179 2.53 -30.38 11.60
C GLU A 179 2.93 -29.08 12.27
N ILE A 180 4.12 -29.09 12.90
CA ILE A 180 4.62 -27.91 13.60
C ILE A 180 5.51 -27.13 12.65
N PHE A 181 5.12 -25.89 12.37
CA PHE A 181 5.99 -24.92 11.71
C PHE A 181 5.77 -23.54 12.32
N GLU A 182 6.83 -22.73 12.27
CA GLU A 182 6.82 -21.37 12.80
C GLU A 182 7.16 -20.41 11.67
N GLU A 183 6.44 -19.29 11.58
CA GLU A 183 6.76 -18.20 10.66
C GLU A 183 6.61 -16.85 11.37
N VAL A 184 7.33 -15.83 10.90
CA VAL A 184 7.20 -14.45 11.41
C VAL A 184 6.24 -13.69 10.52
N LEU A 185 5.25 -13.04 11.14
CA LEU A 185 4.22 -12.28 10.45
C LEU A 185 4.13 -10.86 10.99
N LEU A 186 3.60 -9.98 10.15
CA LEU A 186 3.29 -8.59 10.46
C LEU A 186 1.80 -8.45 10.76
N ILE A 187 1.47 -7.83 11.88
CA ILE A 187 0.12 -7.40 12.24
C ILE A 187 0.07 -5.88 12.26
N GLY A 188 -0.75 -5.29 11.38
CA GLY A 188 -1.06 -3.86 11.40
C GLY A 188 -2.12 -3.51 12.45
N ARG A 189 -1.82 -2.54 13.30
CA ARG A 189 -2.69 -1.92 14.31
C ARG A 189 -2.77 -0.41 14.07
N TYR A 190 -3.18 -0.03 12.85
CA TYR A 190 -3.32 1.38 12.49
C TYR A 190 -4.57 2.00 13.11
N PRO A 191 -4.48 3.24 13.62
CA PRO A 191 -5.66 3.97 14.07
C PRO A 191 -6.61 4.27 12.88
N PRO A 192 -7.92 4.40 13.12
CA PRO A 192 -8.92 4.51 12.05
C PRO A 192 -8.65 5.64 11.03
N GLU A 193 -8.07 6.75 11.49
CA GLU A 193 -7.75 7.94 10.71
C GLU A 193 -6.70 7.65 9.63
N ILE A 194 -5.80 6.71 9.91
CA ILE A 194 -4.74 6.25 9.00
C ILE A 194 -5.24 5.06 8.19
N ALA A 195 -5.92 4.12 8.84
CA ALA A 195 -6.38 2.88 8.21
C ALA A 195 -7.44 3.13 7.13
N ARG A 196 -8.39 4.05 7.35
CA ARG A 196 -9.48 4.29 6.40
C ARG A 196 -9.01 4.78 5.03
N PRO A 197 -8.24 5.89 4.90
CA PRO A 197 -7.78 6.35 3.60
C PRO A 197 -6.87 5.32 2.91
N ALA A 198 -6.01 4.63 3.67
CA ALA A 198 -5.12 3.59 3.14
C ALA A 198 -5.90 2.38 2.59
N ARG A 199 -6.98 1.96 3.27
CA ARG A 199 -7.88 0.89 2.78
C ARG A 199 -8.62 1.31 1.52
N GLU A 200 -9.10 2.55 1.44
CA GLU A 200 -9.78 3.06 0.25
C GLU A 200 -8.82 3.10 -0.95
N TYR A 201 -7.58 3.54 -0.74
CA TYR A 201 -6.53 3.54 -1.76
C TYR A 201 -6.30 2.13 -2.36
N ILE A 202 -6.07 1.11 -1.52
CA ILE A 202 -5.87 -0.27 -2.01
C ILE A 202 -7.14 -0.82 -2.68
N LYS A 203 -8.33 -0.53 -2.13
CA LYS A 203 -9.59 -1.07 -2.68
C LYS A 203 -9.94 -0.50 -4.05
N ASN A 204 -9.65 0.79 -4.27
CA ASN A 204 -10.13 1.52 -5.43
C ASN A 204 -9.05 1.73 -6.49
N GLU A 205 -7.80 1.90 -6.09
CA GLU A 205 -6.72 2.31 -6.99
C GLU A 205 -5.67 1.21 -7.26
N ARG A 206 -5.65 0.13 -6.47
CA ARG A 206 -4.64 -0.96 -6.51
C ARG A 206 -5.26 -2.34 -6.31
N VAL A 207 -6.25 -2.67 -7.14
CA VAL A 207 -7.05 -3.90 -7.06
C VAL A 207 -6.21 -5.17 -7.28
N GLU A 208 -5.17 -5.08 -8.09
CA GLU A 208 -4.26 -6.17 -8.45
C GLU A 208 -3.48 -6.64 -7.22
N VAL A 209 -2.86 -5.69 -6.52
CA VAL A 209 -2.12 -5.96 -5.27
C VAL A 209 -3.04 -6.46 -4.17
N ARG A 210 -4.24 -5.91 -4.07
CA ARG A 210 -5.27 -6.42 -3.17
C ARG A 210 -5.52 -7.92 -3.40
N ASN A 211 -5.67 -8.32 -4.66
CA ASN A 211 -5.96 -9.72 -5.00
C ASN A 211 -4.76 -10.64 -4.74
N GLN A 212 -3.54 -10.18 -4.99
CA GLN A 212 -2.30 -10.90 -4.71
C GLN A 212 -2.08 -11.11 -3.20
N LEU A 213 -2.26 -10.04 -2.41
CA LEU A 213 -2.11 -10.10 -0.95
C LEU A 213 -3.19 -10.97 -0.29
N ARG A 214 -4.42 -10.99 -0.82
CA ARG A 214 -5.49 -11.86 -0.34
C ARG A 214 -5.14 -13.34 -0.37
N LEU A 215 -4.40 -13.78 -1.40
CA LEU A 215 -3.93 -15.17 -1.51
C LEU A 215 -2.74 -15.47 -0.58
N SER A 216 -2.09 -14.41 -0.09
CA SER A 216 -0.87 -14.47 0.70
C SER A 216 -1.13 -14.36 2.20
N SER A 217 -2.32 -13.90 2.60
CA SER A 217 -2.77 -13.92 3.99
C SER A 217 -2.76 -15.36 4.52
N PRO A 218 -1.91 -15.67 5.51
CA PRO A 218 -1.97 -16.96 6.18
C PRO A 218 -3.34 -17.14 6.85
N PRO A 219 -3.77 -18.39 7.04
CA PRO A 219 -5.04 -18.66 7.68
C PRO A 219 -5.04 -18.07 9.09
N ILE A 220 -6.15 -17.42 9.46
CA ILE A 220 -6.35 -17.00 10.84
C ILE A 220 -6.48 -18.26 11.70
N PHE A 221 -5.51 -18.50 12.59
CA PHE A 221 -5.56 -19.66 13.46
C PHE A 221 -6.70 -19.55 14.46
N THR A 222 -7.46 -20.62 14.60
CA THR A 222 -8.37 -20.80 15.72
C THR A 222 -7.58 -21.31 16.91
N SER A 223 -7.25 -20.42 17.84
CA SER A 223 -6.79 -20.81 19.17
C SER A 223 -7.98 -21.26 20.02
N PRO A 224 -7.85 -22.31 20.84
CA PRO A 224 -8.79 -22.57 21.92
C PRO A 224 -8.90 -21.33 22.86
N PRO A 225 -10.07 -21.08 23.47
CA PRO A 225 -10.28 -19.93 24.35
C PRO A 225 -9.33 -19.85 25.55
N PHE A 226 -8.85 -21.00 26.04
CA PHE A 226 -7.94 -21.08 27.19
C PHE A 226 -6.47 -20.83 26.85
N LEU A 227 -6.14 -20.76 25.56
CA LEU A 227 -4.80 -20.46 25.03
C LEU A 227 -4.77 -19.14 24.27
N SER A 228 -5.88 -18.42 24.21
CA SER A 228 -5.88 -17.10 23.62
C SER A 228 -5.07 -16.16 24.53
N LEU A 229 -3.84 -15.88 24.14
CA LEU A 229 -3.03 -14.77 24.66
C LEU A 229 -3.61 -13.40 24.24
N THR A 230 -4.88 -13.33 23.87
CA THR A 230 -5.62 -12.08 23.67
C THR A 230 -6.03 -11.54 25.04
N SER A 231 -5.08 -10.91 25.72
CA SER A 231 -5.38 -9.53 26.13
C SER A 231 -5.17 -8.69 24.87
N LEU A 232 -6.27 -8.42 24.16
CA LEU A 232 -6.34 -7.64 22.92
C LEU A 232 -5.67 -6.27 23.09
#